data_AF-A0A8T2PV66-F1
#
_entry.id   AF-A0A8T2PV66-F1
#
_cell.length_a   1.000
_cell.length_b   1.000
_cell.length_c   1.000
_cell.angle_alpha   90.00
_cell.angle_beta   90.00
_cell.angle_gamma   90.00
#
_symmetry.space_group_name_H-M   'P 1'
#
loop_
_entity.id
_entity.type
_entity.pdbx_description
1 polymer ?
#
loop_
_entity_poly.entity_id
_entity_poly.type
_entity_poly.pdbx_seq_one_letter_code
_entity_poly.pdbx_strand_id
1 'polypeptide(L)'
;MGSREAANQVVFPALCSLLLVLGLLGNRLVLAVLCRLRKEWSMTDTFILHLAIADILLLLTLPFSAVDAAKGWVFGTLLCKVSGALFQVGVGLPASREHWRRKQAECFYHYPTNHYGAVDLHLVSTLLQLGIGFLIPSVIMVFCCSSILLQLLCRRSQGLRRRVAVRVILALAMAHILCWMPFKINQIVEMIPSLHTSEGHIALGIYMIVAITLGLIRCCLNPVLYAVVAVKFRRHLLDMLKSLSCGHSG
;
A
#
# COMPACT_ATOMS: atom_id res chain seq x y z
N MET A 1 5.10 29.54 -11.98
CA MET A 1 4.23 28.39 -12.32
C MET A 1 4.98 27.21 -12.95
N GLY A 2 6.19 27.35 -13.53
CA GLY A 2 6.88 26.25 -14.24
C GLY A 2 7.57 25.14 -13.41
N SER A 3 8.09 25.40 -12.20
CA SER A 3 8.77 24.33 -11.41
C SER A 3 7.82 23.36 -10.70
N ARG A 4 6.56 23.75 -10.47
CA ARG A 4 5.55 22.95 -9.72
C ARG A 4 5.00 21.78 -10.54
N GLU A 5 4.69 22.03 -11.81
CA GLU A 5 4.25 21.00 -12.76
C GLU A 5 5.40 20.05 -13.11
N ALA A 6 6.62 20.58 -13.29
CA ALA A 6 7.80 19.77 -13.59
C ALA A 6 8.16 18.80 -12.45
N ALA A 7 8.08 19.24 -11.18
CA ALA A 7 8.33 18.35 -10.04
C ALA A 7 7.30 17.21 -9.99
N ASN A 8 6.01 17.48 -10.18
CA ASN A 8 5.00 16.43 -10.16
C ASN A 8 5.08 15.50 -11.40
N GLN A 9 5.32 16.05 -12.60
CA GLN A 9 5.39 15.29 -13.85
C GLN A 9 6.67 14.44 -14.00
N VAL A 10 7.71 14.70 -13.20
CA VAL A 10 8.99 13.97 -13.27
C VAL A 10 9.24 13.16 -12.00
N VAL A 11 9.09 13.77 -10.82
CA VAL A 11 9.42 13.10 -9.54
C VAL A 11 8.44 11.96 -9.26
N PHE A 12 7.14 12.17 -9.48
CA PHE A 12 6.14 11.13 -9.20
C PHE A 12 6.31 9.91 -10.14
N PRO A 13 6.42 10.06 -11.47
CA PRO A 13 6.69 8.91 -12.35
C PRO A 13 8.03 8.21 -12.06
N ALA A 14 9.08 8.95 -11.70
CA ALA A 14 10.37 8.37 -11.32
C ALA A 14 10.26 7.52 -10.05
N LEU A 15 9.58 8.02 -9.01
CA LEU A 15 9.32 7.27 -7.78
C LEU A 15 8.44 6.04 -8.04
N CYS A 16 7.37 6.16 -8.83
CA CYS A 16 6.54 5.03 -9.24
C CYS A 16 7.36 3.95 -9.98
N SER A 17 8.26 4.35 -10.87
CA SER A 17 9.12 3.42 -11.61
C SER A 17 10.10 2.68 -10.69
N LEU A 18 10.72 3.39 -9.75
CA LEU A 18 11.62 2.80 -8.76
C LEU A 18 10.88 1.78 -7.86
N LEU A 19 9.72 2.18 -7.32
CA LEU A 19 8.91 1.34 -6.46
C LEU A 19 8.34 0.13 -7.20
N LEU A 20 7.97 0.29 -8.48
CA LEU A 20 7.54 -0.81 -9.35
C LEU A 20 8.64 -1.87 -9.46
N VAL A 21 9.87 -1.46 -9.78
CA VAL A 21 10.99 -2.40 -9.95
C VAL A 21 11.31 -3.11 -8.65
N LEU A 22 11.49 -2.36 -7.55
CA LEU A 22 11.84 -2.92 -6.24
C LEU A 22 10.73 -3.84 -5.71
N GLY A 23 9.49 -3.38 -5.77
CA GLY A 23 8.33 -4.12 -5.29
C GLY A 23 8.10 -5.41 -6.10
N LEU A 24 8.21 -5.35 -7.43
CA LEU A 24 8.02 -6.54 -8.26
C LEU A 24 9.15 -7.55 -8.09
N LEU A 25 10.40 -7.11 -7.97
CA LEU A 25 11.53 -8.00 -7.70
C LEU A 25 11.34 -8.72 -6.36
N GLY A 26 11.03 -7.97 -5.29
CA GLY A 26 10.82 -8.53 -3.96
C GLY A 26 9.66 -9.52 -3.92
N ASN A 27 8.49 -9.13 -4.42
CA ASN A 27 7.29 -9.99 -4.36
C ASN A 27 7.36 -11.19 -5.30
N ARG A 28 8.00 -11.09 -6.48
CA ARG A 28 8.28 -12.27 -7.33
C ARG A 28 9.24 -13.25 -6.66
N LEU A 29 10.27 -12.75 -5.97
CA LEU A 29 11.17 -13.61 -5.19
C LEU A 29 10.40 -14.35 -4.09
N VAL A 30 9.48 -13.67 -3.41
CA VAL A 30 8.62 -14.28 -2.40
C VAL A 30 7.78 -15.41 -3.00
N LEU A 31 7.08 -15.14 -4.13
CA LEU A 31 6.31 -16.16 -4.84
C LEU A 31 7.19 -17.33 -5.30
N ALA A 32 8.38 -17.07 -5.84
CA ALA A 32 9.30 -18.11 -6.28
C ALA A 32 9.72 -19.03 -5.11
N VAL A 33 10.09 -18.47 -3.96
CA VAL A 33 10.42 -19.25 -2.75
C VAL A 33 9.21 -20.08 -2.31
N LEU A 34 8.02 -19.49 -2.23
CA LEU A 34 6.81 -20.21 -1.78
C LEU A 34 6.37 -21.31 -2.76
N CYS A 35 6.49 -21.09 -4.07
CA CYS A 35 6.22 -22.11 -5.09
C CYS A 35 7.18 -23.29 -5.00
N ARG A 36 8.45 -23.06 -4.63
CA ARG A 36 9.42 -24.13 -4.35
C ARG A 36 9.07 -24.91 -3.08
N LEU A 37 8.25 -24.33 -2.19
CA LEU A 37 7.79 -24.92 -0.93
C LEU A 37 6.45 -25.65 -1.02
N ARG A 38 5.95 -25.93 -2.24
CA ARG A 38 4.64 -26.54 -2.52
C ARG A 38 4.29 -27.85 -1.79
N LYS A 39 5.26 -28.49 -1.11
CA LYS A 39 5.05 -29.81 -0.50
C LYS A 39 4.28 -29.74 0.82
N GLU A 40 4.41 -28.66 1.59
CA GLU A 40 3.67 -28.44 2.84
C GLU A 40 3.44 -26.94 3.09
N TRP A 41 2.28 -26.42 2.67
CA TRP A 41 1.89 -25.04 2.95
C TRP A 41 1.29 -24.92 4.34
N SER A 42 1.86 -24.03 5.15
CA SER A 42 1.28 -23.63 6.43
C SER A 42 0.30 -22.46 6.25
N MET A 43 -0.56 -22.21 7.24
CA MET A 43 -1.47 -21.05 7.24
C MET A 43 -0.74 -19.72 7.00
N THR A 44 0.48 -19.57 7.55
CA THR A 44 1.34 -18.40 7.34
C THR A 44 1.84 -18.30 5.90
N ASP A 45 2.17 -19.43 5.26
CA ASP A 45 2.63 -19.45 3.87
C ASP A 45 1.51 -19.01 2.91
N THR A 46 0.26 -19.47 3.14
CA THR A 46 -0.93 -19.03 2.38
C THR A 46 -1.20 -17.53 2.57
N PHE A 47 -1.08 -17.01 3.79
CA PHE A 47 -1.23 -15.57 4.04
C PHE A 47 -0.17 -14.74 3.29
N ILE A 48 1.10 -15.15 3.36
CA ILE A 48 2.21 -14.46 2.65
C ILE A 48 1.98 -14.53 1.13
N LEU A 49 1.47 -15.65 0.60
CA LEU A 49 1.12 -15.80 -0.81
C LEU A 49 0.06 -14.78 -1.25
N HIS A 50 -1.07 -14.70 -0.53
CA HIS A 50 -2.14 -13.75 -0.84
C HIS A 50 -1.65 -12.30 -0.76
N LEU A 51 -0.81 -11.99 0.23
CA LEU A 51 -0.27 -10.64 0.40
C LEU A 51 0.69 -10.28 -0.75
N ALA A 52 1.56 -11.21 -1.18
CA ALA A 52 2.43 -10.99 -2.34
C ALA A 52 1.65 -10.83 -3.66
N ILE A 53 0.55 -11.57 -3.85
CA ILE A 53 -0.34 -11.39 -5.01
C ILE A 53 -1.00 -10.01 -4.97
N ALA A 54 -1.54 -9.60 -3.82
CA ALA A 54 -2.17 -8.29 -3.65
C ALA A 54 -1.18 -7.14 -3.91
N ASP A 55 0.05 -7.25 -3.39
CA ASP A 55 1.12 -6.26 -3.63
C ASP A 55 1.49 -6.18 -5.11
N ILE A 56 1.61 -7.30 -5.83
CA ILE A 56 1.88 -7.30 -7.27
C ILE A 56 0.73 -6.64 -8.05
N LEU A 57 -0.51 -6.98 -7.73
CA LEU A 57 -1.68 -6.36 -8.38
C LEU A 57 -1.71 -4.84 -8.16
N LEU A 58 -1.34 -4.37 -6.97
CA LEU A 58 -1.21 -2.94 -6.68
C LEU A 58 -0.02 -2.30 -7.42
N LEU A 59 1.13 -2.96 -7.49
CA LEU A 59 2.30 -2.44 -8.21
C LEU A 59 2.01 -2.30 -9.71
N LEU A 60 1.23 -3.21 -10.29
CA LEU A 60 0.82 -3.13 -11.70
C LEU A 60 -0.07 -1.92 -12.00
N THR A 61 -0.66 -1.24 -11.01
CA THR A 61 -1.42 0.01 -11.24
C THR A 61 -0.51 1.24 -11.36
N LEU A 62 0.73 1.19 -10.87
CA LEU A 62 1.66 2.32 -10.85
C LEU A 62 2.01 2.92 -12.22
N PRO A 63 2.21 2.13 -13.30
CA PRO A 63 2.43 2.67 -14.63
C PRO A 63 1.26 3.53 -15.13
N PHE A 64 0.02 3.15 -14.79
CA PHE A 64 -1.17 3.90 -15.16
C PHE A 64 -1.20 5.25 -14.44
N SER A 65 -0.91 5.27 -13.14
CA SER A 65 -0.80 6.51 -12.35
C SER A 65 0.35 7.40 -12.82
N ALA A 66 1.48 6.82 -13.22
CA ALA A 66 2.61 7.58 -13.75
C ALA A 66 2.29 8.27 -15.08
N VAL A 67 1.59 7.56 -15.99
CA VAL A 67 1.16 8.14 -17.27
C VAL A 67 0.07 9.20 -17.05
N ASP A 68 -0.87 8.96 -16.15
CA ASP A 68 -1.90 9.95 -15.78
C ASP A 68 -1.27 11.26 -15.27
N ALA A 69 -0.27 11.16 -14.39
CA ALA A 69 0.45 12.33 -13.89
C ALA A 69 1.24 13.09 -14.97
N ALA A 70 1.80 12.38 -15.96
CA ALA A 70 2.65 12.97 -16.99
C ALA A 70 1.89 13.49 -18.22
N LYS A 71 0.85 12.77 -18.66
CA LYS A 71 0.15 12.98 -19.94
C LYS A 71 -1.38 12.88 -19.83
N GLY A 72 -1.91 12.64 -18.64
CA GLY A 72 -3.34 12.41 -18.41
C GLY A 72 -3.79 10.99 -18.76
N TRP A 73 -5.06 10.74 -18.49
CA TRP A 73 -5.68 9.43 -18.57
C TRP A 73 -6.03 9.04 -20.01
N VAL A 74 -5.34 8.04 -20.56
CA VAL A 74 -5.57 7.55 -21.95
C VAL A 74 -6.12 6.13 -22.02
N PHE A 75 -6.36 5.49 -20.87
CA PHE A 75 -6.68 4.06 -20.79
C PHE A 75 -8.18 3.74 -20.71
N GLY A 76 -9.03 4.76 -20.79
CA GLY A 76 -10.49 4.65 -20.77
C GLY A 76 -11.09 4.35 -19.38
N THR A 77 -12.42 4.39 -19.30
CA THR A 77 -13.18 4.28 -18.04
C THR A 77 -12.99 2.95 -17.29
N LEU A 78 -12.87 1.81 -18.00
CA LEU A 78 -12.75 0.50 -17.34
C LEU A 78 -11.48 0.43 -16.48
N LEU A 79 -10.33 0.79 -17.05
CA LEU A 79 -9.06 0.79 -16.34
C LEU A 79 -9.02 1.88 -15.26
N CYS A 80 -9.71 3.01 -15.45
CA CYS A 80 -9.84 4.05 -14.43
C CYS A 80 -10.56 3.51 -13.17
N LYS A 81 -11.65 2.76 -13.37
CA LYS A 81 -12.39 2.09 -12.29
C LYS A 81 -11.56 1.01 -11.60
N VAL A 82 -10.89 0.15 -12.37
CA VAL A 82 -10.07 -0.94 -11.81
C VAL A 82 -8.88 -0.39 -11.03
N SER A 83 -8.17 0.60 -11.59
CA SER A 83 -7.02 1.25 -10.94
C SER A 83 -7.45 1.97 -9.66
N GLY A 84 -8.57 2.71 -9.69
CA GLY A 84 -9.13 3.36 -8.50
C GLY A 84 -9.52 2.37 -7.41
N ALA A 85 -10.17 1.26 -7.77
CA ALA A 85 -10.59 0.22 -6.83
C ALA A 85 -9.41 -0.49 -6.15
N LEU A 86 -8.32 -0.74 -6.89
CA LEU A 86 -7.11 -1.37 -6.36
C LEU A 86 -6.35 -0.43 -5.42
N PHE A 87 -6.32 0.87 -5.71
CA PHE A 87 -5.60 1.87 -4.91
C PHE A 87 -6.32 2.25 -3.60
N GLN A 88 -7.67 2.23 -3.60
CA GLN A 88 -8.48 2.55 -2.41
C GLN A 88 -8.66 1.39 -1.41
N VAL A 89 -8.12 0.20 -1.71
CA VAL A 89 -8.25 -1.03 -0.90
C VAL A 89 -9.69 -1.23 -0.43
N GLY A 90 -10.50 -1.73 -1.35
CA GLY A 90 -11.72 -2.49 -1.10
C GLY A 90 -12.68 -1.92 -0.06
N VAL A 91 -13.61 -1.08 -0.49
CA VAL A 91 -15.07 -1.11 -0.17
C VAL A 91 -15.72 0.15 -0.77
N GLY A 92 -16.80 -0.04 -1.53
CA GLY A 92 -17.83 0.99 -1.81
C GLY A 92 -17.38 2.19 -2.65
N LEU A 93 -17.59 2.10 -3.96
CA LEU A 93 -17.30 3.11 -4.98
C LEU A 93 -17.86 4.52 -4.66
N PRO A 94 -17.02 5.57 -4.69
CA PRO A 94 -17.27 6.70 -5.56
C PRO A 94 -17.23 6.23 -7.01
N ALA A 95 -18.07 6.76 -7.90
CA ALA A 95 -18.03 6.40 -9.30
C ALA A 95 -16.77 7.02 -9.94
N SER A 96 -15.67 6.26 -10.06
CA SER A 96 -14.51 6.67 -10.86
C SER A 96 -14.98 6.85 -12.31
N ARG A 97 -14.85 8.06 -12.84
CA ARG A 97 -15.27 8.42 -14.20
C ARG A 97 -14.16 9.20 -14.88
N GLU A 98 -13.96 8.94 -16.16
CA GLU A 98 -13.13 9.79 -17.01
C GLU A 98 -13.77 11.18 -17.12
N HIS A 99 -13.01 12.23 -16.79
CA HIS A 99 -13.45 13.62 -16.92
C HIS A 99 -12.53 14.37 -17.86
N TRP A 100 -13.10 15.07 -18.84
CA TRP A 100 -12.33 15.83 -19.84
C TRP A 100 -12.11 17.26 -19.35
N ARG A 101 -10.89 17.60 -18.96
CA ARG A 101 -10.50 18.98 -18.61
C ARG A 101 -9.47 19.51 -19.61
N ARG A 102 -9.76 20.66 -20.25
CA ARG A 102 -8.82 21.37 -21.16
C ARG A 102 -8.06 20.44 -22.13
N LYS A 103 -8.79 19.67 -22.94
CA LYS A 103 -8.30 18.72 -23.96
C LYS A 103 -7.60 17.45 -23.45
N GLN A 104 -7.52 17.22 -22.15
CA GLN A 104 -6.93 16.02 -21.56
C GLN A 104 -7.97 15.30 -20.70
N ALA A 105 -8.00 13.96 -20.75
CA ALA A 105 -8.82 13.17 -19.84
C ALA A 105 -8.07 13.01 -18.51
N GLU A 106 -8.79 13.15 -17.40
CA GLU A 106 -8.32 12.91 -16.04
C GLU A 106 -9.18 11.78 -15.44
N CYS A 107 -8.59 10.83 -14.73
CA CYS A 107 -9.35 9.83 -13.99
C CYS A 107 -9.68 10.38 -12.59
N PHE A 108 -10.94 10.77 -12.36
CA PHE A 108 -11.36 11.37 -11.09
C PHE A 108 -12.50 10.62 -10.42
N TYR A 109 -12.60 10.72 -9.10
CA TYR A 109 -13.69 10.16 -8.30
C TYR A 109 -14.90 11.10 -8.36
N HIS A 110 -15.96 10.71 -9.07
CA HIS A 110 -17.17 11.51 -9.18
C HIS A 110 -18.17 11.13 -8.08
N TYR A 111 -18.62 12.12 -7.31
CA TYR A 111 -19.67 11.99 -6.30
C TYR A 111 -20.93 12.70 -6.80
N PRO A 112 -22.13 12.12 -6.66
CA PRO A 112 -23.35 12.70 -7.20
C PRO A 112 -23.63 14.07 -6.57
N THR A 113 -23.81 15.08 -7.42
CA THR A 113 -23.90 16.50 -7.05
C THR A 113 -25.30 16.88 -6.58
N ASN A 114 -25.56 16.76 -5.28
CA ASN A 114 -26.44 17.68 -4.55
C ASN A 114 -25.53 18.40 -3.54
N HIS A 115 -25.42 19.73 -3.60
CA HIS A 115 -24.39 20.50 -2.86
C HIS A 115 -24.36 20.25 -1.34
N TYR A 116 -25.50 19.92 -0.73
CA TYR A 116 -25.57 19.50 0.68
C TYR A 116 -25.25 18.00 0.87
N GLY A 117 -25.69 17.11 -0.04
CA GLY A 117 -25.48 15.67 0.08
C GLY A 117 -24.12 15.14 -0.40
N ALA A 118 -23.41 15.87 -1.28
CA ALA A 118 -22.13 15.43 -1.84
C ALA A 118 -20.99 15.50 -0.82
N VAL A 119 -20.96 16.56 0.00
CA VAL A 119 -20.01 16.74 1.11
C VAL A 119 -20.22 15.66 2.17
N ASP A 120 -21.49 15.41 2.53
CA ASP A 120 -21.86 14.38 3.50
C ASP A 120 -21.52 12.97 2.99
N LEU A 121 -21.82 12.66 1.72
CA LEU A 121 -21.54 11.34 1.15
C LEU A 121 -20.03 11.07 0.98
N HIS A 122 -19.26 12.08 0.60
CA HIS A 122 -17.79 12.02 0.59
C HIS A 122 -17.25 11.77 2.00
N LEU A 123 -17.70 12.56 2.99
CA LEU A 123 -17.23 12.46 4.37
C LEU A 123 -17.58 11.09 4.97
N VAL A 124 -18.82 10.64 4.78
CA VAL A 124 -19.29 9.32 5.22
C VAL A 124 -18.51 8.20 4.53
N SER A 125 -18.26 8.29 3.23
CA SER A 125 -17.43 7.32 2.50
C SER A 125 -16.00 7.27 3.04
N THR A 126 -15.36 8.42 3.26
CA THR A 126 -14.01 8.52 3.82
C THR A 126 -13.95 7.98 5.26
N LEU A 127 -14.93 8.30 6.10
CA LEU A 127 -15.03 7.80 7.47
C LEU A 127 -15.29 6.28 7.51
N LEU A 128 -16.13 5.76 6.62
CA LEU A 128 -16.36 4.31 6.49
C LEU A 128 -15.11 3.58 6.01
N GLN A 129 -14.37 4.14 5.03
CA GLN A 129 -13.10 3.59 4.55
C GLN A 129 -12.02 3.62 5.64
N LEU A 130 -11.95 4.69 6.45
CA LEU A 130 -11.07 4.76 7.62
C LEU A 130 -11.46 3.74 8.69
N GLY A 131 -12.77 3.57 8.94
CA GLY A 131 -13.30 2.61 9.89
C GLY A 131 -13.00 1.16 9.49
N ILE A 132 -13.54 0.73 8.35
CA ILE A 132 -13.54 -0.67 7.90
C ILE A 132 -12.17 -1.07 7.34
N GLY A 133 -11.52 -0.19 6.58
CA GLY A 133 -10.25 -0.50 5.91
C GLY A 133 -9.02 -0.36 6.81
N PHE A 134 -9.13 0.34 7.95
CA PHE A 134 -7.95 0.69 8.75
C PHE A 134 -8.16 0.55 10.27
N LEU A 135 -9.15 1.23 10.86
CA LEU A 135 -9.33 1.26 12.32
C LEU A 135 -9.78 -0.10 12.88
N ILE A 136 -10.78 -0.75 12.26
CA ILE A 136 -11.30 -2.04 12.71
C ILE A 136 -10.22 -3.14 12.61
N PRO A 137 -9.54 -3.34 11.46
CA PRO A 137 -8.44 -4.30 11.38
C PRO A 137 -7.31 -4.01 12.37
N SER A 138 -6.96 -2.73 12.57
CA SER A 138 -5.90 -2.34 13.52
C SER A 138 -6.29 -2.63 14.97
N VAL A 139 -7.51 -2.31 15.38
CA VAL A 139 -8.02 -2.60 16.74
C VAL A 139 -8.10 -4.10 16.98
N ILE A 140 -8.59 -4.87 16.01
CA ILE A 140 -8.64 -6.34 16.10
C ILE A 140 -7.22 -6.91 16.23
N MET A 141 -6.28 -6.47 15.38
CA MET A 141 -4.88 -6.90 15.44
C MET A 141 -4.25 -6.57 16.81
N VAL A 142 -4.44 -5.36 17.32
CA VAL A 142 -3.90 -4.95 18.62
C VAL A 142 -4.54 -5.74 19.77
N PHE A 143 -5.85 -5.94 19.74
CA PHE A 143 -6.58 -6.70 20.76
C PHE A 143 -6.12 -8.17 20.77
N CYS A 144 -6.16 -8.84 19.62
CA CYS A 144 -5.71 -10.22 19.49
C CYS A 144 -4.23 -10.36 19.88
N CYS A 145 -3.36 -9.43 19.48
CA CYS A 145 -1.96 -9.43 19.88
C CYS A 145 -1.78 -9.24 21.39
N SER A 146 -2.59 -8.38 22.02
CA SER A 146 -2.56 -8.11 23.46
C SER A 146 -3.06 -9.33 24.25
N SER A 147 -4.11 -10.00 23.79
CA SER A 147 -4.61 -11.25 24.39
C SER A 147 -3.60 -12.39 24.27
N ILE A 148 -2.98 -12.55 23.09
CA ILE A 148 -1.89 -13.52 22.87
C ILE A 148 -0.69 -13.14 23.76
N LEU A 149 -0.35 -11.85 23.87
CA LEU A 149 0.73 -11.36 24.72
C LEU A 149 0.47 -11.67 26.19
N LEU A 150 -0.74 -11.43 26.70
CA LEU A 150 -1.15 -11.68 28.08
C LEU A 150 -1.13 -13.17 28.40
N GLN A 151 -1.72 -14.00 27.55
CA GLN A 151 -1.73 -15.46 27.68
C GLN A 151 -0.32 -16.05 27.65
N LEU A 152 0.56 -15.48 26.82
CA LEU A 152 1.94 -15.90 26.77
C LEU A 152 2.75 -15.30 27.93
N LEU A 153 2.47 -14.11 28.47
CA LEU A 153 3.22 -13.48 29.58
C LEU A 153 3.06 -14.29 30.87
N CYS A 154 1.90 -14.94 31.02
CA CYS A 154 1.67 -15.97 32.02
C CYS A 154 2.49 -17.26 31.81
N ARG A 155 3.13 -17.49 30.65
CA ARG A 155 3.99 -18.68 30.35
C ARG A 155 5.47 -18.30 30.13
N ARG A 156 6.34 -18.70 31.07
CA ARG A 156 7.69 -18.14 31.32
C ARG A 156 8.85 -18.61 30.40
N SER A 157 8.70 -19.61 29.51
CA SER A 157 9.87 -20.35 28.97
C SER A 157 10.35 -20.09 27.52
N GLN A 158 9.87 -19.09 26.78
CA GLN A 158 10.26 -18.84 25.35
C GLN A 158 10.71 -17.38 25.04
N GLY A 159 11.18 -16.65 26.04
CA GLY A 159 11.19 -15.17 26.08
C GLY A 159 11.94 -14.38 24.97
N LEU A 160 12.91 -14.94 24.24
CA LEU A 160 13.69 -14.19 23.22
C LEU A 160 13.07 -14.27 21.81
N ARG A 161 12.82 -15.48 21.29
CA ARG A 161 12.15 -15.72 19.98
C ARG A 161 10.76 -15.06 19.92
N ARG A 162 10.11 -14.99 21.08
CA ARG A 162 8.79 -14.38 21.30
C ARG A 162 8.81 -12.84 21.31
N ARG A 163 9.82 -12.21 21.91
CA ARG A 163 10.00 -10.74 21.85
C ARG A 163 10.29 -10.27 20.43
N VAL A 164 10.99 -11.07 19.63
CA VAL A 164 11.24 -10.80 18.21
C VAL A 164 9.93 -10.86 17.40
N ALA A 165 9.13 -11.92 17.54
CA ALA A 165 7.84 -12.03 16.84
C ALA A 165 6.85 -10.90 17.21
N VAL A 166 6.77 -10.51 18.49
CA VAL A 166 5.92 -9.40 18.94
C VAL A 166 6.42 -8.05 18.42
N ARG A 167 7.74 -7.77 18.49
CA ARG A 167 8.32 -6.54 17.90
C ARG A 167 8.07 -6.44 16.41
N VAL A 168 8.04 -7.56 15.73
CA VAL A 168 7.76 -7.65 14.30
C VAL A 168 6.30 -7.38 13.97
N ILE A 169 5.36 -7.96 14.71
CA ILE A 169 3.93 -7.73 14.49
C ILE A 169 3.58 -6.29 14.88
N LEU A 170 4.17 -5.77 15.95
CA LEU A 170 4.10 -4.34 16.27
C LEU A 170 4.75 -3.49 15.19
N ALA A 171 5.90 -3.87 14.63
CA ALA A 171 6.53 -3.15 13.53
C ALA A 171 5.67 -3.18 12.26
N LEU A 172 4.98 -4.29 11.97
CA LEU A 172 4.00 -4.43 10.89
C LEU A 172 2.79 -3.52 11.09
N ALA A 173 2.23 -3.52 12.30
CA ALA A 173 1.09 -2.68 12.66
C ALA A 173 1.49 -1.20 12.65
N MET A 174 2.64 -0.84 13.22
CA MET A 174 3.18 0.51 13.21
C MET A 174 3.56 0.96 11.80
N ALA A 175 4.16 0.11 10.97
CA ALA A 175 4.43 0.44 9.57
C ALA A 175 3.14 0.61 8.78
N HIS A 176 2.11 -0.21 9.02
CA HIS A 176 0.79 0.00 8.44
C HIS A 176 0.21 1.34 8.87
N ILE A 177 0.25 1.66 10.17
CA ILE A 177 -0.24 2.94 10.70
C ILE A 177 0.54 4.13 10.15
N LEU A 178 1.88 4.10 10.23
CA LEU A 178 2.75 5.20 9.82
C LEU A 178 2.78 5.39 8.30
N CYS A 179 2.66 4.32 7.51
CA CYS A 179 2.66 4.41 6.05
C CYS A 179 1.26 4.71 5.47
N TRP A 180 0.16 4.39 6.16
CA TRP A 180 -1.19 4.61 5.65
C TRP A 180 -1.93 5.81 6.28
N MET A 181 -1.67 6.14 7.55
CA MET A 181 -2.31 7.29 8.19
C MET A 181 -2.04 8.62 7.46
N PRO A 182 -0.82 8.93 6.98
CA PRO A 182 -0.58 10.20 6.29
C PRO A 182 -1.47 10.36 5.05
N PHE A 183 -1.70 9.27 4.31
CA PHE A 183 -2.56 9.26 3.12
C PHE A 183 -4.03 9.45 3.48
N LYS A 184 -4.51 8.75 4.52
CA LYS A 184 -5.91 8.85 4.96
C LYS A 184 -6.22 10.18 5.65
N ILE A 185 -5.25 10.77 6.36
CA ILE A 185 -5.38 12.11 6.96
C ILE A 185 -5.36 13.18 5.87
N ASN A 186 -4.49 13.10 4.87
CA ASN A 186 -4.46 14.07 3.77
C ASN A 186 -5.77 14.12 2.98
N GLN A 187 -6.41 12.98 2.73
CA GLN A 187 -7.75 12.96 2.12
C GLN A 187 -8.81 13.69 2.94
N ILE A 188 -8.67 13.73 4.26
CA ILE A 188 -9.59 14.47 5.15
C ILE A 188 -9.24 15.96 5.17
N VAL A 189 -7.96 16.33 5.13
CA VAL A 189 -7.50 17.72 5.14
C VAL A 189 -7.86 18.46 3.84
N GLU A 190 -7.81 17.77 2.70
CA GLU A 190 -8.22 18.28 1.39
C GLU A 190 -9.73 18.66 1.35
N MET A 191 -10.52 18.15 2.30
CA MET A 191 -11.95 18.43 2.44
C MET A 191 -12.25 19.78 3.11
N ILE A 192 -11.30 20.38 3.84
CA ILE A 192 -11.52 21.58 4.65
C ILE A 192 -11.37 22.83 3.76
N PRO A 193 -12.47 23.53 3.40
CA PRO A 193 -12.41 24.66 2.46
C PRO A 193 -11.64 25.86 3.02
N SER A 194 -11.53 25.96 4.35
CA SER A 194 -10.79 27.02 5.04
C SER A 194 -9.26 26.89 4.96
N LEU A 195 -8.73 25.79 4.42
CA LEU A 195 -7.28 25.60 4.19
C LEU A 195 -6.86 25.87 2.74
N HIS A 196 -7.79 26.20 1.84
CA HIS A 196 -7.59 26.50 0.41
C HIS A 196 -6.99 27.91 0.19
N THR A 197 -5.81 28.17 0.77
CA THR A 197 -4.99 29.34 0.43
C THR A 197 -3.96 28.97 -0.64
N SER A 198 -3.47 29.94 -1.42
CA SER A 198 -2.48 29.69 -2.49
C SER A 198 -1.18 29.03 -1.97
N GLU A 199 -0.84 29.21 -0.70
CA GLU A 199 0.27 28.53 -0.02
C GLU A 199 -0.11 27.10 0.42
N GLY A 200 -1.35 26.90 0.89
CA GLY A 200 -1.89 25.59 1.25
C GLY A 200 -1.91 24.58 0.10
N HIS A 201 -2.16 25.03 -1.14
CA HIS A 201 -2.15 24.18 -2.33
C HIS A 201 -0.77 23.57 -2.65
N ILE A 202 0.32 24.30 -2.38
CA ILE A 202 1.69 23.83 -2.66
C ILE A 202 2.08 22.76 -1.64
N ALA A 203 1.81 23.04 -0.36
CA ALA A 203 2.02 22.08 0.71
C ALA A 203 1.22 20.81 0.46
N LEU A 204 -0.07 20.92 0.13
CA LEU A 204 -0.98 19.79 -0.08
C LEU A 204 -0.52 18.85 -1.21
N GLY A 205 -0.01 19.39 -2.32
CA GLY A 205 0.53 18.58 -3.42
C GLY A 205 1.78 17.78 -3.04
N ILE A 206 2.73 18.40 -2.32
CA ILE A 206 3.92 17.70 -1.81
C ILE A 206 3.52 16.65 -0.78
N TYR A 207 2.59 16.98 0.11
CA TYR A 207 2.05 16.05 1.11
C TYR A 207 1.38 14.83 0.45
N MET A 208 0.65 15.01 -0.65
CA MET A 208 0.04 13.91 -1.42
C MET A 208 1.10 12.98 -2.04
N ILE A 209 2.15 13.54 -2.67
CA ILE A 209 3.24 12.72 -3.24
C ILE A 209 3.94 11.92 -2.14
N VAL A 210 4.27 12.56 -1.01
CA VAL A 210 4.91 11.89 0.13
C VAL A 210 3.99 10.79 0.69
N ALA A 211 2.70 11.07 0.86
CA ALA A 211 1.75 10.12 1.39
C ALA A 211 1.54 8.90 0.48
N ILE A 212 1.40 9.11 -0.84
CA ILE A 212 1.31 8.02 -1.82
C ILE A 212 2.59 7.19 -1.81
N THR A 213 3.75 7.85 -1.84
CA THR A 213 5.06 7.17 -1.84
C THR A 213 5.22 6.31 -0.58
N LEU A 214 4.87 6.85 0.59
CA LEU A 214 4.90 6.12 1.86
C LEU A 214 3.93 4.92 1.86
N GLY A 215 2.73 5.09 1.31
CA GLY A 215 1.76 4.00 1.15
C GLY A 215 2.29 2.85 0.28
N LEU A 216 2.96 3.18 -0.82
CA LEU A 216 3.51 2.23 -1.80
C LEU A 216 4.82 1.56 -1.35
N ILE A 217 5.62 2.24 -0.51
CA ILE A 217 6.82 1.66 0.11
C ILE A 217 6.47 0.37 0.87
N ARG A 218 5.25 0.23 1.40
CA ARG A 218 4.76 -0.99 2.06
C ARG A 218 4.95 -2.24 1.19
N CYS A 219 4.64 -2.16 -0.10
CA CYS A 219 4.78 -3.30 -1.02
C CYS A 219 6.24 -3.74 -1.18
N CYS A 220 7.20 -2.84 -0.96
CA CYS A 220 8.64 -3.13 -0.98
C CYS A 220 9.15 -3.66 0.37
N LEU A 221 8.58 -3.20 1.48
CA LEU A 221 8.97 -3.60 2.83
C LEU A 221 8.50 -5.01 3.20
N ASN A 222 7.36 -5.46 2.66
CA ASN A 222 6.78 -6.77 2.94
C ASN A 222 7.77 -7.95 2.67
N PRO A 223 8.42 -8.06 1.49
CA PRO A 223 9.45 -9.07 1.23
C PRO A 223 10.64 -9.04 2.22
N VAL A 224 11.16 -7.85 2.54
CA VAL A 224 12.26 -7.68 3.49
C VAL A 224 11.86 -8.18 4.87
N LEU A 225 10.65 -7.84 5.28
CA LEU A 225 10.11 -8.30 6.53
C LEU A 225 9.96 -9.82 6.56
N TYR A 226 9.45 -10.47 5.50
CA TYR A 226 9.37 -11.93 5.46
C TYR A 226 10.74 -12.59 5.63
N ALA A 227 11.78 -12.03 5.00
CA ALA A 227 13.16 -12.51 5.15
C ALA A 227 13.68 -12.46 6.59
N VAL A 228 13.27 -11.46 7.38
CA VAL A 228 13.65 -11.31 8.79
C VAL A 228 12.79 -12.18 9.71
N VAL A 229 11.52 -12.32 9.39
CA VAL A 229 10.48 -12.80 10.31
C VAL A 229 10.14 -14.26 10.09
N ALA A 230 9.94 -14.65 8.83
CA ALA A 230 9.50 -15.98 8.48
C ALA A 230 10.73 -16.89 8.43
N VAL A 231 11.04 -17.53 9.57
CA VAL A 231 12.19 -18.43 9.70
C VAL A 231 12.20 -19.54 8.65
N LYS A 232 11.01 -20.07 8.28
CA LYS A 232 10.85 -21.03 7.19
C LYS A 232 11.28 -20.40 5.85
N PHE A 233 10.71 -19.26 5.49
CA PHE A 233 11.07 -18.50 4.30
C PHE A 233 12.58 -18.18 4.23
N ARG A 234 13.16 -17.67 5.32
CA ARG A 234 14.59 -17.32 5.40
C ARG A 234 15.51 -18.51 5.13
N ARG A 235 15.24 -19.68 5.72
CA ARG A 235 16.04 -20.88 5.49
C ARG A 235 16.05 -21.25 4.01
N HIS A 236 14.89 -21.24 3.38
CA HIS A 236 14.77 -21.61 1.96
C HIS A 236 15.33 -20.57 1.01
N LEU A 237 15.21 -19.28 1.34
CA LEU A 237 15.90 -18.22 0.61
C LEU A 237 17.42 -18.45 0.63
N LEU A 238 17.99 -18.78 1.79
CA LEU A 238 19.42 -19.07 1.93
C LEU A 238 19.81 -20.35 1.17
N ASP A 239 18.98 -21.39 1.18
CA ASP A 239 19.24 -22.62 0.42
C ASP A 239 19.26 -22.37 -1.10
N MET A 240 18.35 -21.54 -1.61
CA MET A 240 18.37 -21.12 -3.03
C MET A 240 19.59 -20.26 -3.37
N LEU A 241 20.00 -19.35 -2.49
CA LEU A 241 21.19 -18.53 -2.72
C LEU A 241 22.47 -19.38 -2.72
N LYS A 242 22.54 -20.39 -1.86
CA LYS A 242 23.64 -21.37 -1.86
C LYS A 242 23.69 -22.20 -3.13
N SER A 243 22.55 -22.67 -3.64
CA SER A 243 22.52 -23.44 -4.90
C SER A 243 22.90 -22.60 -6.12
N LEU A 244 22.52 -21.32 -6.15
CA LEU A 244 22.96 -20.37 -7.19
C LEU A 244 24.46 -20.08 -7.10
N SER A 245 25.01 -19.96 -5.89
CA SER A 245 26.44 -19.73 -5.66
C SER A 245 27.29 -20.95 -6.03
N CYS A 246 26.85 -22.16 -5.71
CA CYS A 246 27.54 -23.39 -6.12
C CYS A 246 27.44 -23.67 -7.63
N GLY A 247 26.41 -23.16 -8.31
CA GLY A 247 26.24 -23.31 -9.77
C GLY A 247 27.11 -22.38 -10.62
N HIS A 248 27.83 -21.43 -10.01
CA HIS A 248 28.74 -20.50 -10.71
C HIS A 248 30.22 -20.90 -10.60
N SER A 249 30.53 -22.03 -9.95
CA SER A 249 31.90 -22.53 -9.73
C SER A 249 32.19 -23.86 -10.46
N GLY A 250 31.39 -24.21 -11.48
CA GLY A 250 31.54 -25.43 -12.27
C GLY A 250 31.78 -25.13 -13.75
#